data_AF-A0A0J8DSF5-F1
#
_entry.id   AF-A0A0J8DSF5-F1
#
_cell.length_a   1.000
_cell.length_b   1.000
_cell.length_c   1.000
_cell.angle_alpha   90.00
_cell.angle_beta   90.00
_cell.angle_gamma   90.00
#
_symmetry.space_group_name_H-M   'P 1'
#
loop_
_entity.id
_entity.type
_entity.pdbx_description
1 polymer ?
#
loop_
_entity_poly.entity_id
_entity_poly.type
_entity_poly.pdbx_seq_one_letter_code
_entity_poly.pdbx_strand_id
1 'polypeptide(L)' 'MIQEWEKMTSKTGSEELEMWSYLHNLSADAISRAAFGSSFGEGKRVFQLLREHISITVQSLQSVYIPGSR' A
#
# COMPACT_ATOMS: atom_id res chain seq x y z
N MET A 1 15.35 -0.56 -4.05
CA MET A 1 14.39 0.56 -4.28
C MET A 1 15.13 1.79 -4.76
N ILE A 2 15.99 2.43 -3.94
CA ILE A 2 16.81 3.58 -4.38
C ILE A 2 17.68 3.25 -5.60
N GLN A 3 18.42 2.14 -5.57
CA GLN A 3 19.20 1.67 -6.73
C GLN A 3 18.38 1.40 -7.99
N GLU A 4 17.09 1.09 -7.84
CA GLU A 4 16.20 0.82 -8.97
C GLU A 4 15.63 2.13 -9.53
N TRP A 5 15.35 3.10 -8.67
CA TRP A 5 15.00 4.46 -9.07
C TRP A 5 16.15 5.15 -9.80
N GLU A 6 17.38 5.01 -9.32
CA GLU A 6 18.59 5.51 -9.98
C GLU A 6 18.80 4.94 -11.39
N LYS A 7 18.31 3.72 -11.65
CA LYS A 7 18.34 3.12 -13.00
C LYS A 7 17.21 3.62 -13.90
N MET A 8 16.07 3.98 -13.32
CA MET A 8 14.90 4.46 -14.07
C MET A 8 14.99 5.95 -14.39
N THR A 9 15.77 6.72 -13.64
CA THR A 9 16.06 8.12 -13.94
C THR A 9 17.19 8.26 -14.96
N SER A 10 17.01 9.13 -15.94
CA SER A 10 18.07 9.53 -16.86
C SER A 10 19.24 10.21 -16.13
N LYS A 11 20.48 9.96 -16.59
CA LYS A 11 21.71 10.54 -16.00
C LYS A 11 21.86 12.05 -16.22
N THR A 12 21.05 12.63 -17.09
CA THR A 12 21.16 14.04 -17.52
C THR A 12 19.76 14.65 -17.57
N GLY A 13 19.37 15.35 -16.52
CA GLY A 13 18.06 16.01 -16.41
C GLY A 13 17.30 15.65 -15.14
N SER A 14 16.07 16.15 -15.02
CA SER A 14 15.11 15.77 -13.98
C SER A 14 13.92 15.07 -14.62
N GLU A 15 13.52 13.93 -14.07
CA GLU A 15 12.37 13.15 -14.52
C GLU A 15 11.38 13.00 -13.36
N GLU A 16 10.08 13.15 -13.67
CA GLU A 16 9.02 12.81 -12.72
C GLU A 16 8.82 11.29 -12.69
N LEU A 17 8.86 10.73 -11.48
CA LEU A 17 8.74 9.29 -11.28
C LEU A 17 7.44 8.98 -10.54
N GLU A 18 6.62 8.09 -11.10
CA GLU A 18 5.42 7.59 -10.45
C GLU A 18 5.83 6.71 -9.25
N MET A 19 5.70 7.28 -8.06
CA MET A 19 6.20 6.69 -6.81
C MET A 19 5.14 5.92 -6.03
N TRP A 20 3.85 6.06 -6.37
CA TRP A 20 2.74 5.53 -5.58
C TRP A 20 2.79 4.01 -5.48
N SER A 21 3.05 3.32 -6.60
CA SER A 21 3.25 1.87 -6.60
C SER A 21 4.42 1.43 -5.69
N TYR A 22 5.52 2.20 -5.69
CA TYR A 22 6.69 1.89 -4.85
C TYR A 22 6.45 2.13 -3.37
N LEU A 23 5.80 3.23 -3.02
CA LEU A 23 5.42 3.55 -1.64
C LEU A 23 4.47 2.49 -1.08
N HIS A 24 3.50 2.06 -1.88
CA HIS A 24 2.60 0.96 -1.51
C HIS A 24 3.38 -0.34 -1.25
N ASN A 25 4.31 -0.73 -2.13
CA ASN A 25 5.11 -1.94 -1.93
C ASN A 25 6.07 -1.84 -0.73
N LEU A 26 6.69 -0.67 -0.51
CA LEU A 26 7.57 -0.43 0.64
C LEU A 26 6.82 -0.59 1.96
N SER A 27 5.67 0.07 2.08
CA SER A 27 4.83 0.03 3.28
C SER A 27 4.31 -1.38 3.53
N ALA A 28 3.89 -2.09 2.48
CA ALA A 28 3.44 -3.47 2.62
C ALA A 28 4.57 -4.42 3.07
N ASP A 29 5.81 -4.26 2.60
CA ASP A 29 6.96 -5.05 3.08
C ASP A 29 7.32 -4.70 4.53
N ALA A 30 7.31 -3.41 4.89
CA ALA A 30 7.58 -2.95 6.26
C ALA A 30 6.55 -3.51 7.26
N ILE A 31 5.26 -3.45 6.93
CA ILE A 31 4.19 -4.03 7.75
C ILE A 31 4.33 -5.55 7.80
N SER A 32 4.61 -6.22 6.68
CA SER A 32 4.76 -7.68 6.66
C SER A 32 5.88 -8.14 7.60
N ARG A 33 7.02 -7.45 7.59
CA ARG A 33 8.14 -7.74 8.48
C ARG A 33 7.82 -7.42 9.94
N ALA A 34 7.15 -6.30 10.20
CA ALA A 34 6.82 -5.88 11.57
C ALA A 34 5.74 -6.74 12.22
N ALA A 35 4.70 -7.11 11.47
CA ALA A 35 3.55 -7.86 11.98
C ALA A 35 3.77 -9.38 11.94
N PHE A 36 4.48 -9.89 10.93
CA PHE A 36 4.60 -11.33 10.68
C PHE A 36 6.03 -11.84 10.62
N GLY A 37 7.04 -10.97 10.69
CA GLY A 37 8.45 -11.35 10.51
C GLY A 37 8.79 -11.81 9.09
N SER A 38 7.84 -11.70 8.15
CA SER A 38 7.92 -12.26 6.80
C SER A 38 8.09 -11.17 5.75
N SER A 39 8.51 -11.54 4.55
CA SER A 39 8.55 -10.64 3.40
C SER A 39 7.14 -10.34 2.85
N PHE A 40 6.98 -9.25 2.09
CA PHE A 40 5.73 -8.91 1.40
C PHE A 40 5.15 -10.07 0.58
N GLY A 41 6.01 -10.86 -0.08
CA GLY A 41 5.59 -12.01 -0.88
C GLY A 41 4.85 -13.07 -0.06
N GLU A 42 5.31 -13.32 1.16
CA GLU A 42 4.72 -14.29 2.09
C GLU A 42 3.41 -13.76 2.70
N GLY A 43 3.34 -12.46 2.96
CA GLY A 43 2.14 -11.79 3.49
C GLY A 43 1.03 -11.52 2.45
N LYS A 44 1.30 -11.78 1.17
CA LYS A 44 0.44 -11.36 0.04
C LYS A 44 -1.03 -11.80 0.20
N ARG A 45 -1.28 -13.02 0.68
CA ARG A 45 -2.65 -13.53 0.88
C ARG A 45 -3.40 -12.77 1.98
N VAL A 46 -2.72 -12.45 3.08
CA VAL A 46 -3.31 -11.67 4.19
C VAL A 46 -3.64 -10.25 3.74
N PHE A 47 -2.74 -9.59 3.01
CA PHE A 47 -3.00 -8.26 2.44
C PHE A 47 -4.15 -8.26 1.43
N GLN A 48 -4.31 -9.33 0.66
CA GLN A 48 -5.44 -9.46 -0.26
C GLN A 48 -6.76 -9.55 0.51
N LEU A 49 -6.82 -10.39 1.54
CA LEU A 49 -7.99 -10.51 2.42
C LEU A 49 -8.29 -9.22 3.18
N LEU A 50 -7.26 -8.51 3.66
CA LEU A 50 -7.44 -7.22 4.34
C LEU A 50 -8.04 -6.18 3.40
N ARG A 51 -7.63 -6.12 2.12
CA ARG A 51 -8.21 -5.20 1.14
C ARG A 51 -9.68 -5.51 0.85
N GLU A 52 -10.01 -6.79 0.68
CA GLU A 52 -11.39 -7.24 0.53
C GLU A 52 -12.22 -6.85 1.76
N HIS A 53 -11.69 -7.07 2.97
CA HIS A 53 -12.35 -6.72 4.21
C HIS A 53 -12.57 -5.21 4.34
N ILE A 54 -11.54 -4.38 4.11
CA ILE A 54 -11.64 -2.92 4.14
C ILE A 54 -12.72 -2.42 3.19
N SER A 55 -12.80 -2.97 1.98
CA SER A 55 -13.83 -2.57 1.00
C SER A 55 -15.24 -2.79 1.55
N ILE A 56 -15.50 -3.96 2.13
CA ILE A 56 -16.79 -4.31 2.73
C ILE A 56 -17.06 -3.46 3.97
N THR A 57 -16.05 -3.28 4.84
CA THR A 57 -16.16 -2.47 6.06
C THR A 57 -16.49 -1.01 5.74
N VAL A 58 -15.87 -0.42 4.72
CA VAL A 58 -16.16 0.96 4.29
C VAL A 58 -17.60 1.07 3.79
N GLN A 59 -18.08 0.14 2.97
CA GLN A 59 -19.48 0.13 2.53
C GLN A 59 -20.44 0.01 3.72
N SER A 60 -20.13 -0.87 4.68
CA SER A 60 -20.92 -1.02 5.90
C SER A 60 -20.93 0.27 6.73
N LEU A 61 -19.77 0.87 6.97
CA LEU A 61 -19.65 2.13 7.72
C LEU A 61 -20.42 3.28 7.05
N GLN A 62 -20.43 3.34 5.71
CA GLN A 62 -21.21 4.34 4.96
C GLN A 62 -22.71 4.09 5.02
N SER A 63 -23.15 2.84 5.22
CA SER A 63 -24.56 2.49 5.39
C SER A 63 -25.08 2.76 6.81
N VAL A 64 -24.18 2.95 7.78
CA VAL A 64 -24.57 3.28 9.15
C VAL A 64 -24.94 4.76 9.21
N TYR A 65 -26.21 5.04 9.48
CA TYR A 65 -26.67 6.38 9.81
C TYR A 65 -26.13 6.77 11.19
N ILE A 66 -25.23 7.75 11.24
CA ILE A 66 -24.73 8.33 12.49
C ILE A 66 -25.51 9.63 12.75
N PRO A 67 -26.38 9.67 13.77
CA PRO A 67 -27.11 10.89 14.09
C PRO A 67 -26.14 12.03 14.39
N GLY A 68 -26.18 13.11 13.60
CA GLY A 68 -25.29 14.26 13.71
C GLY A 68 -24.03 14.23 12.83
N SER A 69 -23.79 13.16 12.06
CA SER A 69 -22.87 13.24 10.92
C SER A 69 -23.60 13.93 9.76
N ARG A 70 -23.24 15.19 9.49
CA ARG A 70 -23.75 16.10 8.44
C ARG A 70 -25.08 15.74 7.77
#